data_AF-A0A8T0MPD2-F1
#
_entry.id   AF-A0A8T0MPD2-F1
#
_cell.length_a   1.000
_cell.length_b   1.000
_cell.length_c   1.000
_cell.angle_alpha   90.00
_cell.angle_beta   90.00
_cell.angle_gamma   90.00
#
_symmetry.space_group_name_H-M   'P 1'
#
loop_
_entity.id
_entity.type
_entity.pdbx_description
1 polymer ?
#
loop_
_entity_poly.entity_id
_entity_poly.type
_entity_poly.pdbx_seq_one_letter_code
_entity_poly.pdbx_strand_id
1 'polypeptide(L)'
;MAAPTSPASPAAGPKVLLPTMADIMAASRAQGLHVRLRTVGPLFRVTATRGEGEDAVELGRAEGGVRPWSGGAVLHLDSMRMTRATLSVSDRPLFGLGMFLGAVAVRHGFDAGCKRAELLAINDTPLYHDKC
;
A
#
# COMPACT_ATOMS: atom_id res chain seq x y z
N MET A 1 0.47 14.96 -58.81
CA MET A 1 0.04 14.02 -57.76
C MET A 1 0.81 14.36 -56.50
N ALA A 2 0.15 14.86 -55.46
CA ALA A 2 0.79 15.21 -54.19
C ALA A 2 0.75 14.00 -53.23
N ALA A 3 1.87 13.69 -52.59
CA ALA A 3 1.99 12.60 -51.62
C ALA A 3 1.25 12.96 -50.31
N PRO A 4 0.62 11.99 -49.62
CA PRO A 4 -0.01 12.24 -48.34
C PRO A 4 1.05 12.43 -47.25
N THR A 5 0.91 13.50 -46.48
CA THR A 5 1.72 13.78 -45.28
C THR A 5 1.39 12.76 -44.19
N SER A 6 2.42 12.08 -43.67
CA SER A 6 2.29 11.18 -42.52
C SER A 6 1.70 11.91 -41.31
N PRO A 7 0.77 11.28 -40.55
CA PRO A 7 0.29 11.87 -39.31
C PRO A 7 1.42 11.91 -38.28
N ALA A 8 1.59 13.08 -37.66
CA ALA A 8 2.52 13.27 -36.57
C ALA A 8 2.23 12.28 -35.44
N SER A 9 3.28 11.61 -34.94
CA SER A 9 3.20 10.77 -33.75
C SER A 9 2.59 11.55 -32.59
N PRO A 10 1.66 10.97 -31.81
CA PRO A 10 1.08 11.66 -30.67
C PRO A 10 2.20 11.98 -29.67
N ALA A 11 2.34 13.27 -29.37
CA ALA A 11 3.29 13.77 -28.38
C ALA A 11 3.10 13.01 -27.06
N ALA A 12 4.20 12.47 -26.52
CA ALA A 12 4.23 11.77 -25.26
C ALA A 12 3.60 12.67 -24.18
N GLY A 13 2.48 12.23 -23.61
CA GLY A 13 1.84 12.90 -22.48
C GLY A 13 2.81 13.10 -21.31
N PRO A 14 2.50 14.00 -20.37
CA PRO A 14 3.36 14.26 -19.23
C PRO A 14 3.70 12.95 -18.51
N LYS A 15 4.99 12.67 -18.32
CA LYS A 15 5.47 11.52 -17.52
C LYS A 15 4.88 11.65 -16.13
N VAL A 16 3.87 10.85 -15.83
CA VAL A 16 3.27 10.77 -14.49
C VAL A 16 4.35 10.26 -13.55
N LEU A 17 4.84 11.14 -12.68
CA LEU A 17 5.79 10.78 -11.62
C LEU A 17 5.03 9.97 -10.57
N LEU A 18 5.34 8.67 -10.48
CA LEU A 18 4.75 7.80 -9.46
C LEU A 18 5.31 8.18 -8.07
N PRO A 19 4.46 8.38 -7.05
CA PRO A 19 4.90 8.79 -5.71
C PRO A 19 5.94 7.83 -5.12
N THR A 20 7.03 8.36 -4.61
CA THR A 20 8.07 7.57 -3.92
C THR A 20 7.60 7.12 -2.53
N MET A 21 8.30 6.15 -1.95
CA MET A 21 8.05 5.77 -0.55
C MET A 21 8.19 6.98 0.39
N ALA A 22 9.17 7.86 0.14
CA ALA A 22 9.36 9.07 0.94
C ALA A 22 8.16 10.02 0.84
N ASP A 23 7.61 10.22 -0.36
CA ASP A 23 6.43 11.07 -0.59
C ASP A 23 5.21 10.55 0.17
N ILE A 24 4.96 9.23 0.09
CA ILE A 24 3.83 8.59 0.77
C ILE A 24 3.97 8.72 2.29
N MET A 25 5.18 8.51 2.82
CA MET A 25 5.46 8.60 4.25
C MET A 25 5.41 10.05 4.77
N ALA A 26 5.79 11.03 3.94
CA ALA A 26 5.65 12.44 4.28
C ALA A 26 4.18 12.87 4.27
N ALA A 27 3.41 12.44 3.27
CA ALA A 27 1.99 12.70 3.18
C ALA A 27 1.21 12.08 4.36
N SER A 28 1.56 10.86 4.80
CA SER A 28 0.91 10.24 5.96
C SER A 28 1.17 11.02 7.25
N ARG A 29 2.41 11.47 7.49
CA ARG A 29 2.76 12.31 8.64
C ARG A 29 2.03 13.65 8.63
N ALA A 30 1.91 14.29 7.46
CA ALA A 30 1.12 15.53 7.31
C ALA A 30 -0.38 15.32 7.64
N GLN A 31 -0.85 14.06 7.61
CA GLN A 31 -2.20 13.68 7.99
C GLN A 31 -2.30 13.21 9.46
N GLY A 32 -1.22 13.31 10.24
CA GLY A 32 -1.16 12.88 11.64
C GLY A 32 -1.06 11.36 11.81
N LEU A 33 -0.65 10.65 10.76
CA LEU A 33 -0.47 9.19 10.77
C LEU A 33 1.02 8.84 10.66
N HIS A 34 1.51 8.07 11.61
CA HIS A 34 2.85 7.50 11.56
C HIS A 34 2.76 6.12 10.94
N VAL A 35 3.11 6.02 9.66
CA VAL A 35 3.16 4.74 8.95
C VAL A 35 4.56 4.17 9.04
N ARG A 36 4.68 2.87 9.25
CA ARG A 36 5.95 2.15 9.35
C ARG A 36 5.89 0.86 8.56
N LEU A 37 6.86 0.66 7.67
CA LEU A 37 7.12 -0.61 7.01
C LEU A 37 8.18 -1.38 7.79
N ARG A 38 7.95 -2.66 8.05
CA ARG A 38 8.93 -3.62 8.56
C ARG A 38 8.96 -4.83 7.64
N THR A 39 10.14 -5.37 7.38
CA THR A 39 10.34 -6.52 6.51
C THR A 39 11.14 -7.60 7.23
N VAL A 40 10.80 -8.86 6.98
CA VAL A 40 11.54 -10.04 7.43
C VAL A 40 11.58 -11.01 6.24
N GLY A 41 12.72 -11.04 5.54
CA GLY A 41 12.84 -11.76 4.28
C GLY A 41 11.80 -11.26 3.27
N PRO A 42 11.05 -12.15 2.58
CA PRO A 42 10.04 -11.75 1.61
C PRO A 42 8.76 -11.20 2.24
N LEU A 43 8.58 -11.35 3.56
CA LEU A 43 7.38 -10.92 4.26
C LEU A 43 7.51 -9.48 4.73
N PHE A 44 6.40 -8.76 4.73
CA PHE A 44 6.35 -7.40 5.23
C PHE A 44 5.11 -7.14 6.07
N ARG A 45 5.24 -6.15 6.94
CA ARG A 45 4.14 -5.57 7.71
C ARG A 45 4.23 -4.05 7.63
N VAL A 46 3.11 -3.45 7.24
CA VAL A 46 2.87 -2.02 7.34
C VAL A 46 1.99 -1.78 8.55
N THR A 47 2.40 -0.90 9.45
CA THR A 47 1.60 -0.49 10.60
C THR A 47 1.38 1.01 10.54
N ALA A 48 0.17 1.45 10.84
CA ALA A 48 -0.17 2.87 10.97
C ALA A 48 -0.59 3.15 12.42
N THR A 49 0.11 4.09 13.05
CA THR A 49 -0.12 4.52 14.42
C THR A 49 -0.46 6.00 14.48
N ARG A 50 -1.10 6.40 15.58
CA ARG A 50 -1.24 7.81 15.97
C ARG A 50 -0.45 8.05 17.25
N GLY A 51 0.22 9.19 17.31
CA GLY A 51 1.18 9.48 18.37
C GLY A 51 2.54 8.80 18.13
N GLU A 52 3.48 9.13 19.01
CA GLU A 52 4.86 8.64 18.97
C GLU A 52 5.22 8.05 20.35
N GLY A 53 6.24 7.19 20.39
CA GLY A 53 6.73 6.61 21.64
C GLY A 53 5.83 5.50 22.22
N GLU A 54 5.78 5.43 23.55
CA GLU A 54 5.07 4.38 24.28
C GLU A 54 3.54 4.52 24.22
N ASP A 55 3.04 5.74 23.98
CA ASP A 55 1.61 6.04 23.86
C ASP A 55 1.05 5.86 22.44
N ALA A 56 1.85 5.33 21.52
CA ALA A 56 1.44 5.18 20.12
C ALA A 56 0.31 4.16 19.98
N VAL A 57 -0.85 4.61 19.51
CA VAL A 57 -2.03 3.77 19.30
C VAL A 57 -2.02 3.22 17.88
N GLU A 58 -2.05 1.89 17.74
CA GLU A 58 -2.20 1.23 16.43
C GLU A 58 -3.63 1.41 15.91
N LEU A 59 -3.75 2.08 14.75
CA LEU A 59 -5.01 2.29 14.06
C LEU A 59 -5.28 1.21 13.01
N GLY A 60 -4.21 0.67 12.43
CA GLY A 60 -4.36 -0.41 11.47
C GLY A 60 -3.03 -0.96 11.00
N ARG A 61 -3.12 -2.11 10.33
CA ARG A 61 -1.98 -2.80 9.76
C ARG A 61 -2.33 -3.50 8.45
N ALA A 62 -1.33 -3.66 7.61
CA ALA A 62 -1.37 -4.51 6.42
C ALA A 62 -0.18 -5.46 6.44
N GLU A 63 -0.42 -6.71 6.09
CA GLU A 63 0.57 -7.78 6.06
C GLU A 63 0.53 -8.47 4.70
N GLY A 64 1.69 -8.92 4.25
CA GLY A 64 1.82 -9.59 2.96
C GLY A 64 3.23 -10.07 2.71
N GLY A 65 3.49 -10.47 1.47
CA GLY A 65 4.80 -10.91 1.06
C GLY A 65 5.04 -10.78 -0.44
N VAL A 66 6.31 -10.68 -0.80
CA VAL A 66 6.78 -10.73 -2.19
C VAL A 66 7.16 -12.17 -2.51
N ARG A 67 6.38 -12.83 -3.37
CA ARG A 67 6.65 -14.21 -3.79
C ARG A 67 7.32 -14.23 -5.16
N PRO A 68 8.47 -14.89 -5.33
CA PRO A 68 9.05 -15.13 -6.65
C PRO A 68 8.18 -16.14 -7.41
N TRP A 69 7.81 -15.84 -8.65
CA TRP A 69 7.05 -16.73 -9.53
C TRP A 69 7.67 -16.80 -10.93
N SER A 70 7.41 -17.88 -11.67
CA SER A 70 7.80 -18.01 -13.07
C SER A 70 7.03 -16.97 -13.91
N GLY A 71 7.66 -15.84 -14.20
CA GLY A 71 7.03 -14.69 -14.88
C GLY A 71 7.20 -13.34 -14.17
N GLY A 72 7.81 -13.34 -12.97
CA GLY A 72 8.10 -12.14 -12.19
C GLY A 72 7.64 -12.27 -10.74
N ALA A 73 8.12 -11.39 -9.87
CA ALA A 73 7.67 -11.35 -8.49
C ALA A 73 6.19 -10.90 -8.43
N VAL A 74 5.45 -11.51 -7.51
CA VAL A 74 4.04 -11.20 -7.23
C VAL A 74 3.95 -10.68 -5.80
N LEU A 75 3.32 -9.52 -5.64
CA LEU A 75 2.98 -8.97 -4.34
C LEU A 75 1.70 -9.64 -3.85
N HIS A 76 1.78 -10.42 -2.77
CA HIS A 76 0.62 -10.92 -2.05
C HIS A 76 0.29 -9.97 -0.89
N LEU A 77 -0.96 -9.48 -0.87
CA LEU A 77 -1.54 -8.74 0.24
C LEU A 77 -2.48 -9.68 0.99
N ASP A 78 -2.00 -10.21 2.11
CA ASP A 78 -2.65 -11.30 2.83
C ASP A 78 -3.69 -10.80 3.84
N SER A 79 -3.40 -9.69 4.52
CA SER A 79 -4.34 -9.12 5.49
C SER A 79 -4.24 -7.61 5.54
N MET A 80 -5.39 -6.94 5.68
CA MET A 80 -5.47 -5.52 6.03
C MET A 80 -6.55 -5.35 7.09
N ARG A 81 -6.16 -4.89 8.28
CA ARG A 81 -7.04 -4.80 9.45
C ARG A 81 -6.97 -3.43 10.09
N MET A 82 -8.12 -2.88 10.45
CA MET A 82 -8.24 -1.64 11.23
C MET A 82 -8.66 -1.99 12.66
N THR A 83 -8.19 -1.22 13.64
CA THR A 83 -8.59 -1.41 15.04
C THR A 83 -9.84 -0.56 15.35
N ARG A 84 -10.50 -0.83 16.48
CA ARG A 84 -11.61 0.03 16.93
C ARG A 84 -11.16 1.45 17.28
N ALA A 85 -9.87 1.65 17.57
CA ALA A 85 -9.30 2.98 17.83
C ALA A 85 -9.43 3.92 16.62
N THR A 86 -9.62 3.38 15.42
CA THR A 86 -9.88 4.19 14.23
C THR A 86 -11.26 4.85 14.26
N LEU A 87 -12.23 4.30 15.00
CA LEU A 87 -13.56 4.91 15.18
C LEU A 87 -13.54 6.12 16.12
N SER A 88 -12.55 6.21 17.00
CA SER A 88 -12.33 7.38 17.87
C SER A 88 -11.60 8.53 17.16
N VAL A 89 -11.30 8.40 15.87
CA VAL A 89 -10.71 9.47 15.07
C VAL A 89 -11.85 10.32 14.51
N SER A 90 -12.25 11.34 15.26
CA SER A 90 -13.38 12.24 14.96
C SER A 90 -13.21 13.07 13.68
N ASP A 91 -11.97 13.31 13.24
CA ASP A 91 -11.70 14.39 12.27
C ASP A 91 -11.33 13.91 10.85
N ARG A 92 -11.16 12.60 10.60
CA ARG A 92 -10.79 12.10 9.27
C ARG A 92 -11.46 10.76 8.92
N PRO A 93 -12.00 10.63 7.70
CA PRO A 93 -12.61 9.37 7.27
C PRO A 93 -11.57 8.24 7.24
N LEU A 94 -12.01 7.04 7.63
CA LEU A 94 -11.28 5.76 7.51
C LEU A 94 -10.58 5.57 6.16
N PHE A 95 -11.10 6.23 5.13
CA PHE A 95 -10.57 6.28 3.77
C PHE A 95 -9.08 6.69 3.70
N GLY A 96 -8.63 7.64 4.53
CA GLY A 96 -7.23 8.06 4.53
C GLY A 96 -6.27 6.97 5.02
N LEU A 97 -6.65 6.27 6.09
CA LEU A 97 -5.83 5.23 6.71
C LEU A 97 -5.60 4.04 5.79
N GLY A 98 -6.69 3.49 5.23
CA GLY A 98 -6.62 2.36 4.29
C GLY A 98 -5.81 2.71 3.04
N MET A 99 -5.96 3.93 2.52
CA MET A 99 -5.20 4.41 1.38
C MET A 99 -3.69 4.47 1.67
N PHE A 100 -3.26 4.95 2.84
CA PHE A 100 -1.84 4.97 3.17
C PHE A 100 -1.24 3.58 3.40
N LEU A 101 -1.96 2.69 4.09
CA LEU A 101 -1.52 1.30 4.27
C LEU A 101 -1.38 0.59 2.91
N GLY A 102 -2.37 0.73 2.04
CA GLY A 102 -2.35 0.20 0.68
C GLY A 102 -1.25 0.81 -0.18
N ALA A 103 -1.08 2.14 -0.15
CA ALA A 103 -0.06 2.84 -0.93
C ALA A 103 1.35 2.40 -0.55
N VAL A 104 1.66 2.28 0.76
CA VAL A 104 2.96 1.78 1.22
C VAL A 104 3.16 0.33 0.80
N ALA A 105 2.16 -0.53 0.93
CA ALA A 105 2.28 -1.94 0.58
C ALA A 105 2.50 -2.14 -0.94
N VAL A 106 1.71 -1.45 -1.78
CA VAL A 106 1.84 -1.48 -3.24
C VAL A 106 3.17 -0.87 -3.68
N ARG A 107 3.59 0.25 -3.09
CA ARG A 107 4.89 0.86 -3.39
C ARG A 107 6.04 -0.06 -3.03
N HIS A 108 5.96 -0.75 -1.89
CA HIS A 108 6.96 -1.74 -1.51
C HIS A 108 7.07 -2.88 -2.53
N GLY A 109 5.94 -3.42 -3.00
CA GLY A 109 5.95 -4.44 -4.07
C GLY A 109 6.48 -3.89 -5.40
N PHE A 110 6.13 -2.65 -5.75
CA PHE A 110 6.65 -1.98 -6.95
C PHE A 110 8.18 -1.83 -6.91
N ASP A 111 8.72 -1.35 -5.78
CA ASP A 111 10.17 -1.21 -5.57
C ASP A 111 10.89 -2.58 -5.56
N ALA A 112 10.19 -3.64 -5.16
CA ALA A 112 10.67 -5.03 -5.26
C ALA A 112 10.54 -5.63 -6.68
N GLY A 113 10.06 -4.87 -7.67
CA GLY A 113 9.92 -5.32 -9.06
C GLY A 113 8.68 -6.17 -9.34
N CYS A 114 7.69 -6.16 -8.44
CA CYS A 114 6.43 -6.88 -8.67
C CYS A 114 5.63 -6.20 -9.77
N LYS A 115 5.18 -6.99 -10.76
CA LYS A 115 4.29 -6.52 -11.84
C LYS A 115 2.82 -6.82 -11.56
N ARG A 116 2.56 -7.72 -10.62
CA ARG A 116 1.23 -8.17 -10.22
C ARG A 116 1.10 -8.06 -8.71
N ALA A 117 -0.06 -7.60 -8.27
CA ALA A 117 -0.48 -7.65 -6.88
C ALA A 117 -1.75 -8.49 -6.77
N GLU A 118 -1.78 -9.38 -5.79
CA GLU A 118 -2.92 -10.23 -5.46
C GLU A 118 -3.39 -9.85 -4.07
N LEU A 119 -4.65 -9.43 -3.96
CA LEU A 119 -5.27 -9.01 -2.69
C LEU A 119 -6.24 -10.07 -2.24
N LEU A 120 -5.96 -10.65 -1.08
CA LEU A 120 -6.88 -11.56 -0.41
C LEU A 120 -7.91 -10.74 0.39
N ALA A 121 -9.07 -10.51 -0.20
CA ALA A 121 -10.17 -9.81 0.46
C ALA A 121 -11.12 -10.83 1.11
N ILE A 122 -10.70 -11.41 2.22
CA ILE A 122 -11.53 -12.31 3.02
C ILE A 122 -11.96 -11.56 4.29
N ASN A 123 -13.27 -11.39 4.45
CA ASN A 123 -13.88 -10.80 5.65
C ASN A 123 -14.31 -11.90 6.63
N ASP A 124 -13.38 -12.80 6.96
CA ASP A 124 -13.64 -13.89 7.90
C ASP A 124 -13.27 -13.46 9.31
N THR A 125 -14.11 -13.84 10.27
CA THR A 125 -13.82 -13.66 11.69
C THR A 125 -12.61 -14.52 12.10
N PRO A 126 -11.90 -14.18 13.20
CA PRO A 126 -10.76 -14.96 13.70
C PRO A 126 -11.04 -16.47 13.87
N LEU A 127 -12.32 -16.84 14.02
CA LEU A 127 -12.82 -18.21 14.15
C LEU A 127 -12.31 -19.18 13.06
N TYR A 128 -11.98 -18.69 11.86
CA TYR A 128 -11.48 -19.53 10.75
C TYR A 128 -9.96 -19.52 10.60
N HIS A 129 -9.25 -18.63 11.29
CA HIS A 129 -7.79 -18.53 11.24
C HIS A 129 -7.09 -19.33 12.36
N ASP A 130 -7.78 -19.60 13.46
CA ASP A 130 -7.21 -20.31 14.62
C ASP A 130 -7.32 -21.86 14.53
N LYS A 131 -7.78 -22.40 13.38
CA LYS A 131 -8.00 -23.84 13.18
C LYS A 131 -6.81 -24.61 12.58
N CYS A 132 -5.65 -23.98 12.44
CA CYS A 132 -4.44 -24.60 11.90
C CYS A 132 -3.29 -24.55 12.91
#